data_AF-A0A1Y0IT76-F1
#
_entry.id   AF-A0A1Y0IT76-F1
#
_cell.length_a   1.000
_cell.length_b   1.000
_cell.length_c   1.000
_cell.angle_alpha   90.00
_cell.angle_beta   90.00
_cell.angle_gamma   90.00
#
_symmetry.space_group_name_H-M   'P 1'
#
loop_
_entity.id
_entity.type
_entity.pdbx_description
1 polymer ?
#
loop_
_entity_poly.entity_id
_entity_poly.type
_entity_poly.pdbx_seq_one_letter_code
_entity_poly.pdbx_strand_id
1 'polypeptide(L)'
;MNQRIDLRCSLKRRLGFVTLICCLLTTPLAGCSRNDGGSAAAAEALQVVVKTLPAVPHAGQKAEFVVSVLEQGRPVQEAGISLYLEMQDMDHGEHVVTLHEAKPGEYRGKGSFPMAGEWVAHVRVERERGTESANAKLVVSD
;
A
#
# COMPACT_ATOMS: atom_id res chain seq x y z
N MET A 1 18.81 58.22 2.50
CA MET A 1 20.01 58.99 2.11
C MET A 1 20.80 59.32 3.37
N ASN A 2 22.07 58.91 3.39
CA ASN A 2 23.21 59.42 4.16
C ASN A 2 23.21 59.44 5.70
N GLN A 3 23.78 58.35 6.23
CA GLN A 3 25.00 58.34 7.06
C GLN A 3 25.73 59.68 7.21
N ARG A 4 26.08 60.02 8.46
CA ARG A 4 27.31 60.77 8.79
C ARG A 4 28.11 60.02 9.85
N ILE A 5 29.16 59.42 9.32
CA ILE A 5 30.41 59.00 9.96
C ILE A 5 31.05 60.28 10.55
N ASP A 6 31.73 60.18 11.70
CA ASP A 6 33.15 60.61 11.77
C ASP A 6 33.80 60.52 13.16
N LEU A 7 34.98 59.91 13.09
CA LEU A 7 36.22 60.18 13.82
C LEU A 7 36.26 59.91 15.34
N ARG A 8 37.15 58.97 15.71
CA ARG A 8 38.28 59.29 16.60
C ARG A 8 39.39 58.23 16.55
N CYS A 9 40.60 58.75 16.37
CA CYS A 9 41.89 58.32 16.92
C CYS A 9 42.31 56.85 16.70
N SER A 10 43.27 56.57 15.82
CA SER A 10 44.71 56.76 16.08
C SER A 10 45.16 56.16 17.41
N LEU A 11 46.00 55.12 17.34
CA LEU A 11 47.41 55.17 17.79
C LEU A 11 47.88 53.89 18.51
N LYS A 12 48.78 53.17 17.81
CA LYS A 12 49.98 52.46 18.29
C LYS A 12 49.88 51.34 19.35
N ARG A 13 50.05 50.11 18.85
CA ARG A 13 51.26 49.25 18.96
C ARG A 13 52.00 49.18 20.32
N ARG A 14 51.96 48.00 20.96
CA ARG A 14 53.07 47.17 21.52
C ARG A 14 52.44 46.06 22.40
N LEU A 15 52.52 44.80 21.97
CA LEU A 15 53.52 43.79 22.37
C LEU A 15 53.17 43.09 23.70
N GLY A 16 52.93 41.77 23.63
CA GLY A 16 52.59 40.86 24.73
C GLY A 16 51.49 39.91 24.25
N PHE A 17 51.80 38.81 23.57
CA PHE A 17 52.16 37.51 24.17
C PHE A 17 51.15 37.10 25.27
N VAL A 18 50.66 35.87 25.15
CA VAL A 18 49.95 35.07 26.19
C VAL A 18 48.41 35.05 26.08
N THR A 19 47.93 33.82 25.79
CA THR A 19 46.60 33.24 26.07
C THR A 19 45.50 33.49 25.02
N LEU A 20 45.43 32.68 23.96
CA LEU A 20 44.77 31.36 23.92
C LEU A 20 43.22 31.48 23.91
N ILE A 21 42.68 31.59 22.69
CA ILE A 21 41.46 30.89 22.18
C ILE A 21 40.20 31.16 23.01
N CYS A 22 39.51 32.29 22.78
CA CYS A 22 38.43 32.42 21.80
C CYS A 22 37.26 31.45 22.05
N CYS A 23 36.41 31.81 23.03
CA CYS A 23 34.99 31.49 23.05
C CYS A 23 34.38 31.77 21.68
N LEU A 24 33.78 30.76 21.03
CA LEU A 24 32.65 30.87 20.08
C LEU A 24 32.62 29.60 19.23
N LEU A 25 31.68 28.69 19.48
CA LEU A 25 31.01 27.85 18.47
C LEU A 25 30.04 26.86 19.15
N THR A 26 28.89 27.37 19.57
CA THR A 26 27.71 26.53 19.85
C THR A 26 26.49 27.17 19.19
N THR A 27 26.23 26.80 17.94
CA THR A 27 24.98 27.08 17.21
C THR A 27 24.39 25.74 16.77
N PRO A 28 23.36 25.20 17.46
CA PRO A 28 22.58 24.12 16.88
C PRO A 28 21.71 24.69 15.76
N LEU A 29 21.96 24.24 14.52
CA LEU A 29 21.01 24.42 13.43
C LEU A 29 19.75 23.61 13.76
N ALA A 30 18.66 24.28 14.16
CA ALA A 30 17.33 23.70 14.10
C ALA A 30 16.89 23.65 12.62
N GLY A 31 17.29 22.59 11.91
CA GLY A 31 16.77 22.28 10.58
C GLY A 31 15.37 21.70 10.70
N CYS A 32 14.34 22.53 10.56
CA CYS A 32 12.99 22.05 10.31
C CYS A 32 12.91 21.58 8.86
N SER A 33 13.08 20.27 8.64
CA SER A 33 12.72 19.62 7.38
C SER A 33 11.22 19.79 7.17
N ARG A 34 10.86 20.63 6.20
CA ARG A 34 9.47 20.82 5.77
C ARG A 34 9.07 19.61 4.96
N ASN A 35 8.53 18.61 5.65
CA ASN A 35 7.83 17.51 5.02
C ASN A 35 6.48 18.07 4.54
N ASP A 36 6.42 18.55 3.30
CA ASP A 36 5.16 18.90 2.64
C ASP A 36 4.36 17.59 2.47
N GLY A 37 3.71 17.21 3.56
CA GLY A 37 2.72 16.15 3.62
C GLY A 37 1.50 16.58 2.82
N GLY A 38 1.61 16.47 1.51
CA GLY A 38 0.47 16.14 0.67
C GLY A 38 -0.04 14.80 1.16
N SER A 39 -0.97 14.85 2.12
CA SER A 39 -1.77 13.70 2.53
C SER A 39 -2.61 13.31 1.33
N ALA A 40 -2.04 12.51 0.43
CA ALA A 40 -2.84 11.57 -0.33
C ALA A 40 -3.65 10.82 0.73
N ALA A 41 -4.98 10.96 0.67
CA ALA A 41 -5.87 10.21 1.54
C ALA A 41 -5.38 8.77 1.58
N ALA A 42 -4.98 8.29 2.76
CA ALA A 42 -4.46 6.95 2.92
C ALA A 42 -5.51 6.00 2.32
N ALA A 43 -5.15 5.29 1.24
CA ALA A 43 -6.02 4.31 0.65
C ALA A 43 -6.37 3.29 1.74
N GLU A 44 -7.64 3.25 2.13
CA GLU A 44 -8.07 2.41 3.22
C GLU A 44 -8.12 0.97 2.74
N ALA A 45 -7.53 0.08 3.53
CA ALA A 45 -7.32 -1.31 3.11
C ALA A 45 -8.65 -2.04 2.90
N LEU A 46 -8.76 -2.74 1.76
CA LEU A 46 -9.88 -3.63 1.47
C LEU A 46 -9.84 -4.86 2.37
N GLN A 47 -11.02 -5.25 2.87
CA GLN A 47 -11.27 -6.52 3.53
C GLN A 47 -11.89 -7.47 2.51
N VAL A 48 -11.12 -8.46 2.07
CA VAL A 48 -11.54 -9.41 1.03
C VAL A 48 -11.60 -10.81 1.63
N VAL A 49 -12.74 -11.48 1.44
CA VAL A 49 -12.95 -12.87 1.85
C VAL A 49 -13.39 -13.67 0.64
N VAL A 50 -12.69 -14.76 0.35
CA VAL A 50 -13.01 -15.67 -0.77
C VAL A 50 -13.51 -17.00 -0.20
N LYS A 51 -14.61 -17.51 -0.75
CA LYS A 51 -15.18 -18.81 -0.43
C LYS A 51 -15.55 -19.56 -1.71
N THR A 52 -15.60 -20.88 -1.61
CA THR A 52 -16.12 -21.75 -2.66
C THR A 52 -17.38 -22.48 -2.18
N LEU A 53 -18.24 -22.87 -3.11
CA LEU A 53 -19.37 -23.76 -2.89
C LEU A 53 -19.26 -24.93 -3.89
N PRO A 54 -19.02 -26.17 -3.43
CA PRO A 54 -18.81 -26.57 -2.03
C PRO A 54 -17.55 -25.94 -1.41
N ALA A 55 -17.51 -25.90 -0.07
CA ALA A 55 -16.43 -25.24 0.69
C ALA A 55 -15.03 -25.81 0.39
N VAL A 56 -14.97 -27.10 0.03
CA VAL A 56 -13.79 -27.75 -0.52
C VAL A 56 -14.23 -28.42 -1.82
N PRO A 57 -13.94 -27.84 -2.99
CA PRO A 57 -14.28 -28.43 -4.28
C PRO A 57 -13.30 -29.55 -4.64
N HIS A 58 -13.78 -30.53 -5.41
CA HIS A 58 -12.93 -31.55 -6.01
C HIS A 58 -12.29 -31.05 -7.31
N ALA A 59 -11.14 -31.61 -7.68
CA ALA A 59 -10.51 -31.39 -8.97
C ALA A 59 -11.48 -31.75 -10.10
N GLY A 60 -11.53 -30.92 -11.15
CA GLY A 60 -12.47 -31.05 -12.27
C GLY A 60 -13.93 -30.72 -11.92
N GLN A 61 -14.28 -30.52 -10.64
CA GLN A 61 -15.63 -30.14 -10.25
C GLN A 61 -15.87 -28.65 -10.51
N LYS A 62 -17.04 -28.34 -11.07
CA LYS A 62 -17.52 -26.96 -11.14
C LYS A 62 -17.90 -26.47 -9.74
N ALA A 63 -17.24 -25.41 -9.28
CA ALA A 63 -17.50 -24.73 -8.02
C ALA A 63 -18.04 -23.32 -8.27
N GLU A 64 -18.82 -22.82 -7.33
CA GLU A 64 -19.18 -21.40 -7.28
C GLU A 64 -18.22 -20.66 -6.36
N PHE A 65 -17.62 -19.58 -6.84
CA PHE A 65 -16.79 -18.66 -6.08
C PHE A 65 -17.68 -17.55 -5.53
N VAL A 66 -17.52 -17.25 -4.24
CA VAL A 66 -18.22 -16.16 -3.54
C VAL A 66 -17.16 -15.27 -2.91
N VAL A 67 -17.07 -14.02 -3.35
CA VAL A 67 -16.11 -13.03 -2.86
C VAL A 67 -16.87 -11.91 -2.15
N SER A 68 -16.55 -11.68 -0.89
CA SER A 68 -17.05 -10.54 -0.12
C SER A 68 -15.99 -9.46 -0.04
N VAL A 69 -16.35 -8.23 -0.41
CA VAL A 69 -15.43 -7.07 -0.42
C VAL A 69 -16.04 -5.96 0.45
N LEU A 70 -15.32 -5.60 1.51
CA LEU A 70 -15.67 -4.48 2.37
C LEU A 70 -14.54 -3.44 2.41
N GLU A 71 -14.92 -2.17 2.55
CA GLU A 71 -14.01 -1.05 2.81
C GLU A 71 -14.52 -0.34 4.05
N GLN A 72 -13.71 -0.31 5.11
CA GLN A 72 -14.12 0.18 6.44
C GLN A 72 -15.45 -0.42 6.95
N GLY A 73 -15.70 -1.71 6.67
CA GLY A 73 -16.94 -2.38 7.06
C GLY A 73 -18.17 -2.03 6.21
N ARG A 74 -18.03 -1.20 5.16
CA ARG A 74 -19.08 -0.94 4.18
C ARG A 74 -18.91 -1.83 2.95
N PRO A 75 -19.99 -2.38 2.36
CA PRO A 75 -19.90 -3.18 1.15
C PRO A 75 -19.39 -2.36 -0.03
N VAL A 76 -18.40 -2.88 -0.75
CA VAL A 76 -17.91 -2.29 -1.98
C VAL A 76 -18.78 -2.76 -3.13
N GLN A 77 -19.46 -1.83 -3.80
CA GLN A 77 -20.40 -2.11 -4.90
C GLN A 77 -19.82 -1.67 -6.23
N GLU A 78 -20.42 -2.13 -7.33
CA GLU A 78 -20.11 -1.71 -8.70
C GLU A 78 -18.63 -1.90 -9.07
N ALA A 79 -17.96 -2.86 -8.43
CA ALA A 79 -16.57 -3.19 -8.73
C ALA A 79 -16.47 -4.33 -9.74
N GLY A 80 -15.49 -4.26 -10.64
CA GLY A 80 -15.07 -5.40 -11.44
C GLY A 80 -14.23 -6.35 -10.59
N ILE A 81 -14.68 -7.60 -10.41
CA ILE A 81 -13.93 -8.60 -9.64
C ILE A 81 -13.48 -9.74 -10.54
N SER A 82 -12.17 -9.99 -10.56
CA SER A 82 -11.56 -11.15 -11.23
C SER A 82 -10.70 -11.93 -10.25
N LEU A 83 -10.74 -13.27 -10.33
CA LEU A 83 -9.87 -14.17 -9.61
C LEU A 83 -8.85 -14.77 -10.57
N TYR A 84 -7.57 -14.61 -10.27
CA TYR A 84 -6.49 -15.34 -10.93
C TYR A 84 -6.05 -16.44 -9.98
N LEU A 85 -6.22 -17.69 -10.40
CA LEU A 85 -5.95 -18.87 -9.60
C LEU A 85 -4.57 -19.42 -9.98
N GLU A 86 -3.70 -19.54 -8.99
CA GLU A 86 -2.34 -20.07 -9.11
C GLU A 86 -2.14 -21.20 -8.09
N MET A 87 -1.50 -22.31 -8.48
CA MET A 87 -1.10 -23.34 -7.51
C MET A 87 0.15 -22.89 -6.77
N GLN A 88 0.18 -23.09 -5.45
CA GLN A 88 1.27 -22.56 -4.63
C GLN A 88 2.63 -23.19 -4.95
N ASP A 89 2.66 -24.47 -5.34
CA ASP A 89 3.90 -25.22 -5.51
C ASP A 89 4.29 -25.47 -6.97
N MET A 90 3.46 -25.06 -7.94
CA MET A 90 3.67 -25.37 -9.35
C MET A 90 3.07 -24.30 -10.28
N ASP A 91 3.87 -23.80 -11.23
CA ASP A 91 3.39 -22.92 -12.31
C ASP A 91 2.65 -23.75 -13.37
N HIS A 92 1.36 -23.46 -13.53
CA HIS A 92 0.49 -24.10 -14.51
C HIS A 92 -0.29 -23.10 -15.37
N GLY A 93 0.19 -21.85 -15.42
CA GLY A 93 -0.50 -20.75 -16.07
C GLY A 93 -1.68 -20.20 -15.26
N GLU A 94 -2.25 -19.11 -15.77
CA GLU A 94 -3.32 -18.37 -15.09
C GLU A 94 -4.70 -18.94 -15.41
N HIS A 95 -5.44 -19.35 -14.37
CA HIS A 95 -6.88 -19.61 -14.48
C HIS A 95 -7.67 -18.39 -13.99
N VAL A 96 -8.34 -17.71 -14.92
CA VAL A 96 -9.12 -16.50 -14.62
C VAL A 96 -10.60 -16.83 -14.49
N VAL A 97 -11.22 -16.39 -13.38
CA VAL A 97 -12.68 -16.43 -13.18
C VAL A 97 -13.18 -15.00 -13.01
N THR A 98 -14.09 -14.57 -13.90
CA THR A 98 -14.80 -13.29 -13.76
C THR A 98 -16.01 -13.47 -12.85
N LEU A 99 -16.21 -12.54 -11.93
CA LEU A 99 -17.32 -12.55 -11.00
C LEU A 99 -18.27 -11.39 -11.31
N HIS A 100 -19.56 -11.61 -11.03
CA HIS A 100 -20.61 -10.61 -11.14
C HIS A 100 -21.14 -10.27 -9.75
N GLU A 101 -21.49 -9.01 -9.52
CA GLU A 101 -22.12 -8.61 -8.26
C GLU A 101 -23.49 -9.28 -8.12
N ALA A 102 -23.68 -10.02 -7.02
CA ALA A 102 -24.92 -10.73 -6.73
C ALA A 102 -25.80 -9.96 -5.74
N LYS A 103 -25.16 -9.22 -4.83
CA LYS A 103 -25.77 -8.28 -3.87
C LYS A 103 -24.65 -7.35 -3.37
N PRO A 104 -24.97 -6.25 -2.67
CA PRO A 104 -23.97 -5.27 -2.26
C PRO A 104 -22.75 -5.89 -1.57
N GLY A 105 -21.58 -5.75 -2.20
CA GLY A 105 -20.31 -6.26 -1.67
C GLY A 105 -20.10 -7.76 -1.76
N GLU A 106 -21.00 -8.52 -2.39
CA GLU A 106 -20.83 -9.96 -2.65
C GLU A 106 -20.88 -10.25 -4.15
N TYR A 107 -19.80 -10.86 -4.64
CA TYR A 107 -19.57 -11.16 -6.04
C TYR A 107 -19.51 -12.67 -6.24
N ARG A 108 -20.10 -13.16 -7.32
CA ARG A 108 -20.25 -14.59 -7.61
C ARG A 108 -19.82 -14.94 -9.02
N GLY A 109 -19.16 -16.08 -9.14
CA GLY A 109 -18.68 -16.63 -10.42
C GLY A 109 -18.62 -18.15 -10.36
N LYS A 110 -18.54 -18.81 -11.52
CA LYS A 110 -18.38 -20.28 -11.58
C LYS A 110 -17.12 -20.62 -12.33
N GLY A 111 -16.37 -21.57 -11.81
CA GLY A 111 -15.15 -22.10 -12.41
C GLY A 111 -14.86 -23.50 -11.89
N SER A 112 -13.70 -24.05 -12.24
CA SER A 112 -13.24 -25.34 -11.75
C SER A 112 -11.74 -25.29 -11.56
N PHE A 113 -11.23 -26.11 -10.64
CA PHE A 113 -9.81 -26.33 -10.47
C PHE A 113 -9.41 -27.56 -11.28
N PRO A 114 -8.36 -27.50 -12.13
CA PRO A 114 -7.95 -28.65 -12.93
C PRO A 114 -7.29 -29.75 -12.08
N MET A 115 -6.77 -29.41 -10.90
CA MET A 115 -5.97 -30.28 -10.05
C MET A 115 -6.27 -30.02 -8.57
N ALA A 116 -6.14 -31.05 -7.75
CA ALA A 116 -6.22 -30.97 -6.29
C ALA A 116 -4.95 -30.30 -5.73
N GLY A 117 -5.06 -29.71 -4.53
CA GLY A 117 -3.93 -29.09 -3.84
C GLY A 117 -4.25 -27.72 -3.24
N GLU A 118 -3.19 -27.00 -2.86
CA GLU A 118 -3.27 -25.65 -2.33
C GLU A 118 -3.16 -24.62 -3.47
N TRP A 119 -4.12 -23.70 -3.50
CA TRP A 119 -4.22 -22.65 -4.49
C TRP A 119 -4.19 -21.28 -3.81
N VAL A 120 -3.61 -20.30 -4.50
CA VAL A 120 -3.73 -18.88 -4.17
C VAL A 120 -4.68 -18.24 -5.19
N ALA A 121 -5.73 -17.62 -4.67
CA ALA A 121 -6.62 -16.77 -5.46
C ALA A 121 -6.17 -15.32 -5.32
N HIS A 122 -5.62 -14.77 -6.40
CA HIS A 122 -5.33 -13.35 -6.54
C HIS A 122 -6.60 -12.63 -6.97
N VAL A 123 -7.23 -11.94 -6.03
CA VAL A 123 -8.42 -11.13 -6.24
C VAL A 123 -7.99 -9.77 -6.77
N ARG A 124 -8.42 -9.44 -7.98
CA ARG A 124 -8.29 -8.10 -8.56
C ARG A 124 -9.63 -7.37 -8.44
N VAL A 125 -9.60 -6.23 -7.77
CA VAL A 125 -10.75 -5.35 -7.53
C VAL A 125 -10.57 -4.09 -8.37
N GLU A 126 -11.39 -3.91 -9.40
CA GLU A 126 -11.38 -2.76 -10.28
C GLU A 126 -12.51 -1.81 -9.91
N ARG A 127 -12.17 -0.54 -9.66
CA ARG A 127 -13.10 0.54 -9.35
C ARG A 127 -12.76 1.77 -10.16
N GLU A 128 -13.65 2.75 -10.18
CA GLU A 128 -13.39 4.05 -10.83
C GLU A 128 -12.08 4.71 -10.33
N ARG A 129 -11.76 4.53 -9.04
CA ARG A 129 -10.56 5.12 -8.42
C ARG A 129 -9.25 4.36 -8.72
N GLY A 130 -9.32 3.18 -9.34
CA GLY A 130 -8.16 2.34 -9.64
C GLY A 130 -8.36 0.86 -9.34
N THR A 131 -7.26 0.12 -9.38
CA THR A 131 -7.21 -1.33 -9.17
C THR A 131 -6.47 -1.66 -7.88
N GLU A 132 -7.05 -2.54 -7.08
CA GLU A 132 -6.48 -3.04 -5.83
C GLU A 132 -6.46 -4.58 -5.87
N SER A 133 -5.48 -5.18 -5.19
CA SER A 133 -5.31 -6.64 -5.18
C SER A 133 -5.31 -7.19 -3.75
N ALA A 134 -5.88 -8.37 -3.59
CA ALA A 134 -5.84 -9.15 -2.34
C ALA A 134 -5.63 -10.63 -2.67
N ASN A 135 -5.03 -11.40 -1.75
CA ASN A 135 -4.81 -12.83 -1.95
C ASN A 135 -5.60 -13.64 -0.93
N ALA A 136 -6.14 -14.78 -1.35
CA ALA A 136 -6.79 -15.75 -0.46
C ALA A 136 -6.28 -17.16 -0.76
N LYS A 137 -6.06 -17.95 0.29
CA LYS A 137 -5.71 -19.36 0.15
C LYS A 137 -6.97 -20.21 -0.01
N LEU A 138 -6.91 -21.19 -0.90
CA LEU A 138 -7.98 -22.16 -1.16
C LEU A 138 -7.39 -23.57 -1.15
N VAL A 139 -8.19 -24.53 -0.74
CA VAL A 139 -7.83 -25.96 -0.74
C VAL A 139 -8.81 -26.70 -1.64
N VAL A 140 -8.27 -27.55 -2.50
CA VAL A 140 -9.02 -28.36 -3.47
C VAL A 140 -8.72 -29.83 -3.19
N SER A 141 -9.76 -30.65 -3.09
CA SER A 141 -9.62 -32.11 -2.91
C SER A 141 -9.49 -32.84 -4.24
N ASP A 142 -9.00 -34.08 -4.20
CA ASP A 142 -8.99 -35.01 -5.34
C ASP A 142 -10.40 -35.54 -5.62
#